data_AF-A0A3M1NYL0-F1
#
_entry.id   AF-A0A3M1NYL0-F1
#
_cell.length_a   1.000
_cell.length_b   1.000
_cell.length_c   1.000
_cell.angle_alpha   90.00
_cell.angle_beta   90.00
_cell.angle_gamma   90.00
#
_symmetry.space_group_name_H-M   'P 1'
#
loop_
_entity.id
_entity.type
_entity.pdbx_description
1 polymer ?
#
loop_
_entity_poly.entity_id
_entity_poly.type
_entity_poly.pdbx_seq_one_letter_code
_entity_poly.pdbx_strand_id
1 'polypeptide(L)'
;MEPLNTPPHPFTRRPHRTLIGLSAPVLFSLVAEPVTGLVDTAFVARLGAPPLAALGVGTMVLSSVFWIFNFLGVGTQTEVAQAHGRGDTTHARRMNGLALALAAVFGGMLLLAGYPLSGA
;
A
#
# COMPACT_ATOMS: atom_id res chain seq x y z
N MET A 1 -16.50 26.02 -31.53
CA MET A 1 -16.12 25.32 -30.29
C MET A 1 -17.41 24.87 -29.64
N GLU A 2 -17.76 23.59 -29.77
CA GLU A 2 -18.95 23.00 -29.15
C GLU A 2 -18.76 23.00 -27.62
N PRO A 3 -19.67 23.57 -26.81
CA PRO A 3 -19.56 23.46 -25.37
C PRO A 3 -19.69 21.98 -24.99
N LEU A 4 -18.64 21.43 -24.36
CA LEU A 4 -18.62 20.07 -23.83
C LEU A 4 -19.71 19.93 -22.75
N ASN A 5 -20.91 19.50 -23.16
CA ASN A 5 -22.01 19.17 -22.28
C ASN A 5 -21.70 17.84 -21.57
N THR A 6 -20.75 17.90 -20.63
CA THR A 6 -20.37 16.76 -19.81
C THR A 6 -21.41 16.58 -18.72
N PRO A 7 -21.96 15.37 -18.53
CA PRO A 7 -22.94 15.13 -17.49
C PRO A 7 -22.37 15.55 -16.13
N PRO A 8 -23.16 16.21 -15.27
CA PRO A 8 -22.69 16.74 -13.99
C PRO A 8 -22.13 15.60 -13.14
N HIS A 9 -20.90 15.78 -12.65
CA HIS A 9 -20.18 14.80 -11.86
C HIS A 9 -21.02 14.37 -10.63
N PRO A 10 -21.07 13.09 -10.23
CA PRO A 10 -21.90 12.61 -9.11
C PRO A 10 -21.73 13.37 -7.79
N PHE A 11 -20.56 13.99 -7.58
CA PHE A 11 -20.28 14.87 -6.44
C PHE A 11 -21.12 16.14 -6.42
N THR A 12 -21.45 16.75 -7.56
CA THR A 12 -22.27 17.99 -7.60
C THR A 12 -23.75 17.71 -7.37
N ARG A 13 -24.21 16.49 -7.66
CA ARG A 13 -25.62 16.11 -7.52
C ARG A 13 -26.01 15.68 -6.10
N ARG A 14 -25.14 14.94 -5.40
CA ARG A 14 -25.35 14.46 -4.01
C ARG A 14 -24.02 14.30 -3.25
N PRO A 15 -23.39 15.40 -2.80
CA PRO A 15 -22.04 15.36 -2.23
C PRO A 15 -21.92 14.43 -1.02
N HIS A 16 -22.84 14.48 -0.06
CA HIS A 16 -22.79 13.66 1.15
C HIS A 16 -22.85 12.15 0.87
N ARG A 17 -23.74 11.71 -0.04
CA ARG A 17 -23.91 10.28 -0.36
C ARG A 17 -22.73 9.74 -1.17
N THR A 18 -22.21 10.54 -2.10
CA THR A 18 -21.02 10.18 -2.89
C THR A 18 -19.78 10.09 -1.98
N LEU A 19 -19.61 11.05 -1.07
CA LEU A 19 -18.51 11.05 -0.12
C LEU A 19 -18.57 9.84 0.83
N ILE A 20 -19.72 9.57 1.47
CA ILE A 20 -19.85 8.41 2.36
C ILE A 20 -19.61 7.09 1.60
N GLY A 21 -20.13 6.97 0.37
CA GLY A 21 -19.94 5.77 -0.45
C GLY A 21 -18.48 5.49 -0.83
N LEU A 22 -17.66 6.54 -1.00
CA LEU A 22 -16.23 6.41 -1.29
C LEU A 22 -15.39 6.28 -0.01
N SER A 23 -15.73 7.02 1.05
CA SER A 23 -14.96 7.03 2.29
C SER A 23 -15.14 5.74 3.10
N ALA A 24 -16.32 5.12 3.11
CA ALA A 24 -16.54 3.88 3.87
C ALA A 24 -15.54 2.75 3.54
N PRO A 25 -15.32 2.35 2.27
CA PRO A 25 -14.33 1.31 1.95
C PRO A 25 -12.88 1.75 2.22
N VAL A 26 -12.57 3.04 2.05
CA VAL A 26 -11.23 3.58 2.35
C VAL A 26 -10.94 3.52 3.85
N LEU A 27 -11.91 3.92 4.68
CA LEU A 27 -11.78 3.85 6.14
C LEU A 27 -11.64 2.41 6.63
N PHE A 28 -12.39 1.47 6.05
CA PHE A 28 -12.24 0.05 6.37
C PHE A 28 -10.82 -0.44 6.05
N SER A 29 -10.29 -0.06 4.89
CA SER A 29 -8.92 -0.42 4.47
C SER A 29 -7.86 0.17 5.41
N LEU A 30 -8.05 1.41 5.87
CA LEU A 30 -7.16 2.09 6.83
C LEU A 30 -7.20 1.45 8.22
N VAL A 31 -8.34 0.91 8.65
CA VAL A 31 -8.48 0.22 9.95
C VAL A 31 -7.99 -1.22 9.89
N ALA A 32 -8.05 -1.87 8.73
CA ALA A 32 -7.61 -3.26 8.57
C ALA A 32 -6.13 -3.47 8.92
N GLU A 33 -5.26 -2.54 8.54
CA GLU A 33 -3.82 -2.60 8.81
C GLU A 33 -3.50 -2.64 10.32
N PRO A 34 -3.91 -1.66 11.15
CA PRO A 34 -3.64 -1.71 12.59
C PRO A 34 -4.36 -2.85 13.31
N VAL A 35 -5.57 -3.24 12.87
CA VAL A 35 -6.27 -4.39 13.44
C VAL A 35 -5.47 -5.68 13.21
N THR A 36 -4.93 -5.87 12.02
CA THR A 36 -4.08 -7.03 11.71
C THR A 36 -2.85 -7.06 12.61
N GLY A 37 -2.15 -5.92 12.76
CA GLY A 37 -1.00 -5.83 13.66
C GLY A 37 -1.33 -6.10 15.13
N LEU A 38 -2.50 -5.66 15.60
CA LEU A 38 -2.97 -5.94 16.96
C LEU A 38 -3.27 -7.43 17.16
N VAL A 39 -3.88 -8.07 16.17
CA VAL A 39 -4.16 -9.50 16.17
C VAL A 39 -2.86 -10.30 16.18
N ASP A 40 -1.89 -9.98 15.30
CA ASP A 40 -0.58 -10.63 15.25
C ASP A 40 0.16 -10.53 16.59
N THR A 41 0.15 -9.33 17.18
CA THR A 41 0.76 -9.08 18.50
C THR A 41 0.07 -9.89 19.59
N ALA A 42 -1.27 -9.98 19.57
CA ALA A 42 -2.03 -10.77 20.54
C ALA A 42 -1.73 -12.28 20.44
N PHE A 43 -1.56 -12.80 19.22
CA PHE A 43 -1.15 -14.20 19.01
C PHE A 43 0.26 -14.46 19.55
N VAL A 44 1.22 -13.58 19.25
CA VAL A 44 2.61 -13.75 19.71
C VAL A 44 2.74 -13.53 21.22
N ALA A 45 1.96 -12.63 21.81
CA ALA A 45 1.97 -12.40 23.26
C ALA A 45 1.61 -13.67 24.05
N ARG A 46 0.82 -14.58 23.48
CA ARG A 46 0.48 -15.88 24.10
C ARG A 46 1.66 -16.85 24.15
N LEU A 47 2.73 -16.62 23.39
CA LEU A 47 3.95 -17.45 23.38
C LEU A 47 4.95 -17.05 24.48
N GLY A 48 4.70 -15.94 25.18
CA GLY A 48 5.53 -15.43 26.28
C GLY A 48 6.34 -14.19 25.92
N ALA A 49 7.09 -13.67 26.90
CA ALA A 49 7.81 -12.41 26.77
C ALA A 49 8.97 -12.41 25.75
N PRO A 50 9.82 -13.47 25.64
CA PRO A 50 10.93 -13.45 24.69
C PRO A 50 10.50 -13.38 23.21
N PRO A 51 9.52 -14.19 22.74
CA PRO A 51 9.00 -14.07 21.38
C PRO A 51 8.35 -12.71 21.09
N LEU A 52 7.65 -12.13 22.07
CA LEU A 52 7.04 -10.81 21.93
C LEU A 52 8.10 -9.68 21.81
N ALA A 53 9.19 -9.77 22.57
CA ALA A 53 10.31 -8.85 22.45
C ALA A 53 11.00 -8.96 21.08
N ALA A 54 11.20 -10.19 20.59
CA ALA A 54 11.74 -10.44 19.25
C ALA A 54 10.83 -9.88 18.15
N LEU A 55 9.50 -10.03 18.29
CA LEU A 55 8.53 -9.41 17.39
C LEU A 55 8.68 -7.89 17.36
N GLY A 56 8.82 -7.23 18.51
CA GLY A 56 9.01 -5.78 18.57
C GLY A 56 10.21 -5.29 17.78
N VAL A 57 11.37 -5.95 17.94
CA VAL A 57 12.59 -5.63 17.19
C VAL A 57 12.42 -5.92 15.70
N GLY A 58 11.84 -7.08 15.36
CA GLY A 58 11.58 -7.46 13.96
C GLY A 58 10.64 -6.47 13.25
N THR A 59 9.56 -6.08 13.91
CA THR A 59 8.61 -5.07 13.41
C THR A 59 9.29 -3.72 13.21
N MET A 60 10.14 -3.27 14.14
CA MET A 60 10.86 -2.01 14.00
C MET A 60 11.75 -2.00 12.75
N VAL A 61 12.54 -3.05 12.54
CA VAL A 61 13.40 -3.21 11.35
C VAL A 61 12.55 -3.26 10.07
N LEU A 62 11.48 -4.05 10.08
CA LEU A 62 10.57 -4.17 8.95
C LEU A 62 9.92 -2.83 8.60
N SER A 63 9.43 -2.08 9.60
CA SER A 63 8.87 -0.75 9.41
C SER A 63 9.89 0.23 8.84
N SER A 64 11.14 0.22 9.31
CA SER A 64 12.20 1.08 8.74
C SER A 64 12.44 0.79 7.25
N VAL A 65 12.47 -0.48 6.88
CA VAL A 65 12.58 -0.91 5.47
C VAL A 65 11.37 -0.41 4.67
N PHE A 66 10.15 -0.60 5.19
CA PHE A 66 8.93 -0.12 4.53
C PHE A 66 8.96 1.39 4.28
N TRP A 67 9.41 2.19 5.26
CA TRP A 67 9.55 3.63 5.10
C TRP A 67 10.52 4.01 3.98
N ILE A 68 11.64 3.31 3.84
CA ILE A 68 12.61 3.54 2.77
C ILE A 68 12.01 3.23 1.40
N PHE A 69 11.23 2.15 1.28
CA PHE A 69 10.64 1.71 0.00
C PHE A 69 9.25 2.30 -0.28
N ASN A 70 8.67 3.07 0.65
CA ASN A 70 7.32 3.63 0.51
C ASN A 70 7.18 4.49 -0.76
N PHE A 71 8.26 5.15 -1.20
CA PHE A 71 8.28 5.93 -2.43
C PHE A 71 7.86 5.12 -3.67
N LEU A 72 8.18 3.82 -3.72
CA LEU A 72 7.86 2.97 -4.86
C LEU A 72 6.34 2.76 -4.95
N GLY A 73 5.68 2.60 -3.80
CA GLY A 73 4.22 2.50 -3.72
C GLY A 73 3.53 3.80 -4.11
N VAL A 74 3.86 4.89 -3.42
CA VAL A 74 3.21 6.20 -3.62
C VAL A 74 3.50 6.77 -5.02
N GLY A 75 4.73 6.61 -5.52
CA GLY A 75 5.12 7.04 -6.86
C GLY A 75 4.35 6.30 -7.96
N THR A 76 4.23 4.97 -7.83
CA THR A 76 3.45 4.16 -8.78
C THR A 76 1.96 4.50 -8.74
N GLN A 77 1.38 4.67 -7.55
CA GLN A 77 -0.02 5.08 -7.41
C GLN A 77 -0.29 6.43 -8.08
N THR A 78 0.62 7.39 -7.91
CA THR A 78 0.52 8.72 -8.51
C THR A 78 0.58 8.64 -10.03
N GLU A 79 1.56 7.92 -10.60
CA GLU A 79 1.68 7.73 -12.04
C GLU A 79 0.47 7.00 -12.64
N VAL A 80 -0.03 5.95 -11.97
CA VAL A 80 -1.23 5.23 -12.40
C VAL A 80 -2.45 6.15 -12.36
N ALA A 81 -2.60 6.99 -11.33
CA ALA A 81 -3.69 7.97 -11.26
C ALA A 81 -3.62 8.99 -12.41
N GLN A 82 -2.42 9.49 -12.74
CA GLN A 82 -2.21 10.41 -13.87
C GLN A 82 -2.50 9.73 -15.22
N ALA A 83 -1.99 8.53 -15.45
CA ALA A 83 -2.22 7.76 -16.67
C ALA A 83 -3.71 7.42 -16.85
N HIS A 84 -4.39 7.03 -15.76
CA HIS A 84 -5.83 6.79 -15.75
C HIS A 84 -6.62 8.07 -16.09
N GLY A 85 -6.24 9.22 -15.52
CA GLY A 85 -6.85 10.51 -15.85
C GLY A 85 -6.69 10.93 -17.32
N ARG A 86 -5.61 10.47 -17.99
CA ARG A 86 -5.37 10.69 -19.43
C ARG A 86 -6.01 9.64 -20.35
N GLY A 87 -6.64 8.60 -19.79
CA GLY A 87 -7.20 7.48 -20.55
C GLY A 87 -6.16 6.50 -21.12
N ASP A 88 -4.87 6.65 -20.77
CA ASP A 88 -3.77 5.83 -21.29
C ASP A 88 -3.55 4.58 -20.42
N THR A 89 -4.44 3.61 -20.60
CA THR A 89 -4.39 2.33 -19.87
C THR A 89 -3.17 1.47 -20.22
N THR A 90 -2.59 1.66 -21.42
CA THR A 90 -1.38 0.96 -21.86
C THR A 90 -0.16 1.44 -21.08
N HIS A 91 -0.03 2.76 -20.90
CA HIS A 91 1.01 3.34 -20.08
C HIS A 91 0.87 2.94 -18.61
N ALA A 92 -0.35 2.97 -18.06
CA ALA A 92 -0.62 2.52 -16.69
C ALA A 92 -0.17 1.06 -16.44
N ARG A 93 -0.48 0.14 -17.37
CA ARG A 93 -0.05 -1.26 -17.29
C ARG A 93 1.47 -1.41 -17.34
N ARG A 94 2.13 -0.65 -18.21
CA ARG A 94 3.59 -0.69 -18.34
C ARG A 94 4.27 -0.18 -17.06
N MET A 95 3.77 0.93 -16.50
CA MET A 95 4.29 1.48 -15.25
C MET A 95 4.10 0.51 -14.09
N ASN A 96 2.93 -0.12 -13.99
CA ASN A 96 2.67 -1.14 -12.99
C ASN A 96 3.61 -2.35 -13.14
N GLY A 97 3.87 -2.79 -14.38
CA GLY A 97 4.83 -3.86 -14.64
C GLY A 97 6.26 -3.51 -14.21
N LEU A 98 6.70 -2.28 -14.47
CA LEU A 98 8.01 -1.79 -14.01
C LEU A 98 8.08 -1.70 -12.48
N ALA A 99 7.03 -1.21 -11.83
CA ALA A 99 6.95 -1.15 -10.38
C ALA A 99 7.01 -2.55 -9.74
N LEU A 100 6.30 -3.53 -10.31
CA LEU A 100 6.36 -4.92 -9.86
C LEU A 100 7.76 -5.53 -10.07
N ALA A 101 8.41 -5.25 -11.21
CA ALA A 101 9.77 -5.71 -11.46
C ALA A 101 10.77 -5.11 -10.46
N LEU A 102 10.69 -3.80 -10.19
CA LEU A 102 11.52 -3.14 -9.18
C LEU A 102 11.25 -3.69 -7.77
N ALA A 103 9.98 -3.90 -7.40
CA ALA A 103 9.62 -4.49 -6.13
C ALA A 103 10.18 -5.92 -5.98
N ALA A 104 10.13 -6.73 -7.05
CA ALA A 104 10.70 -8.07 -7.05
C ALA A 104 12.24 -8.06 -6.92
N VAL A 105 12.93 -7.13 -7.60
CA VAL A 105 14.38 -6.97 -7.50
C VAL A 105 14.79 -6.53 -6.10
N PHE A 106 14.17 -5.48 -5.55
CA PHE A 106 14.49 -5.01 -4.21
C PHE A 106 14.13 -6.03 -3.13
N GLY A 107 12.96 -6.68 -3.25
CA GLY A 107 12.55 -7.75 -2.35
C GLY A 107 13.52 -8.95 -2.41
N GLY A 108 13.91 -9.37 -3.61
CA GLY A 108 14.90 -10.43 -3.81
C GLY A 108 16.26 -10.06 -3.21
N MET A 109 16.73 -8.83 -3.41
CA MET A 109 17.98 -8.34 -2.83
C MET A 109 17.93 -8.31 -1.30
N LEU A 110 16.80 -7.91 -0.71
CA LEU A 110 16.61 -7.94 0.74
C LEU A 110 16.62 -9.37 1.29
N LEU A 111 15.95 -10.31 0.61
CA LEU A 111 15.94 -11.72 1.01
C LEU A 111 17.35 -12.33 0.96
N LEU A 112 18.12 -12.04 -0.08
CA LEU A 112 19.51 -12.49 -0.21
C LEU A 112 20.42 -11.87 0.86
N ALA A 113 20.23 -10.58 1.18
CA ALA A 113 20.96 -9.90 2.25
C ALA A 113 20.56 -10.41 3.65
N GLY A 114 19.31 -10.85 3.83
CA GLY A 114 18.80 -11.43 5.08
C GLY A 114 19.15 -12.91 5.28
N TYR A 115 19.40 -13.67 4.21
CA TYR A 115 19.80 -15.08 4.26
C TYR A 115 21.01 -15.38 5.15
N PRO A 116 22.12 -14.60 5.15
CA PRO A 116 23.23 -14.84 6.07
C PRO A 116 22.90 -14.61 7.55
N LEU A 117 21.83 -13.87 7.87
CA LEU A 117 21.39 -13.62 9.25
C LEU A 117 20.50 -14.75 9.82
N SER A 118 19.91 -15.59 8.96
CA SER A 118 19.04 -16.70 9.40
C SER A 118 19.78 -18.03 9.62
N GLY A 119 21.05 -18.10 9.22
CA GLY A 119 21.89 -19.31 9.31
C GLY A 119 22.92 -19.33 10.43
N ALA A 120 22.90 -18.36 11.36
CA ALA A 120 23.81 -18.26 12.51
C ALA A 120 23.10 -18.59 13.83
#